data_AF-A0A2J5PBX4-F1
#
_entry.id   AF-A0A2J5PBX4-F1
#
_cell.length_a   1.000
_cell.length_b   1.000
_cell.length_c   1.000
_cell.angle_alpha   90.00
_cell.angle_beta   90.00
_cell.angle_gamma   90.00
#
_symmetry.space_group_name_H-M   'P 1'
#
loop_
_entity.id
_entity.type
_entity.pdbx_description
1 polymer ?
#
loop_
_entity_poly.entity_id
_entity_poly.type
_entity_poly.pdbx_seq_one_letter_code
_entity_poly.pdbx_strand_id
1 'polypeptide(L)'
;EWLPLNLYINGDTFYYVMYGVLGRAIGTLDTDKKWLTALCAGLFITGVWVISRGTLHELRWRGDFGDTWYLYCGPAVFVCALALLTLVKNTLNTRQLPFIALIARHSLGIYGFHALIIHALRASGLELTRWPMLDIAWIFSAALLGSLALSMLVQRIDSRRLVS
;
A
#
# COMPACT_ATOMS: atom_id res chain seq x y z
N GLU A 1 28.44 5.41 18.86
CA GLU A 1 28.50 6.14 17.57
C GLU A 1 27.24 6.97 17.42
N TRP A 2 27.40 8.25 17.09
CA TRP A 2 26.29 9.15 16.86
C TRP A 2 25.74 8.88 15.46
N LEU A 3 24.43 8.61 15.35
CA LEU A 3 23.74 8.50 14.06
C LEU A 3 24.07 9.73 13.21
N PRO A 4 24.53 9.57 11.97
CA PRO A 4 24.83 10.72 11.13
C PRO A 4 23.54 11.53 10.95
N LEU A 5 23.53 12.74 11.52
CA LEU A 5 22.53 13.81 11.34
C LEU A 5 22.54 14.39 9.91
N ASN A 6 23.01 13.61 8.93
CA ASN A 6 22.74 13.82 7.53
C ASN A 6 21.56 12.92 7.18
N LEU A 7 20.37 13.30 7.67
CA LEU A 7 19.12 12.79 7.13
C LEU A 7 19.01 13.39 5.72
N TYR A 8 19.75 12.82 4.78
CA TYR A 8 19.57 13.09 3.37
C TYR A 8 18.15 12.61 3.08
N ILE A 9 17.18 13.53 3.16
CA ILE A 9 15.81 13.29 2.74
C ILE A 9 15.96 13.05 1.23
N ASN A 10 16.15 11.77 0.87
CA ASN A 10 16.14 11.33 -0.50
C ASN A 10 14.82 11.83 -1.11
N GLY A 11 14.85 12.23 -2.39
CA GLY A 11 13.65 12.67 -3.10
C GLY A 11 12.48 11.70 -2.93
N ASP A 12 12.77 10.41 -2.78
CA ASP A 12 11.80 9.36 -2.53
C ASP A 12 11.05 9.49 -1.20
N THR A 13 11.74 9.94 -0.14
CA THR A 13 11.14 10.21 1.17
C THR A 13 10.06 11.29 1.09
N PHE A 14 10.24 12.29 0.23
CA PHE A 14 9.23 13.32 -0.04
C PHE A 14 7.95 12.70 -0.63
N TYR A 15 8.08 11.78 -1.59
CA TYR A 15 6.93 11.09 -2.17
C TYR A 15 6.16 10.26 -1.13
N TYR A 16 6.85 9.54 -0.24
CA TYR A 16 6.19 8.76 0.82
C TYR A 16 5.38 9.65 1.78
N VAL A 17 5.92 10.79 2.19
CA VAL A 17 5.20 11.76 3.02
C VAL A 17 4.01 12.33 2.26
N MET A 18 4.20 12.69 1.00
CA MET A 18 3.15 13.26 0.15
C MET A 18 2.00 12.27 -0.10
N TYR A 19 2.30 10.98 -0.31
CA TYR A 19 1.29 9.92 -0.38
C TYR A 19 0.45 9.85 0.92
N GLY A 20 1.09 9.94 2.08
CA GLY A 20 0.39 9.93 3.37
C GLY A 20 -0.52 11.14 3.56
N VAL A 21 -0.01 12.35 3.30
CA VAL A 21 -0.77 13.60 3.47
C VAL A 21 -1.95 13.67 2.49
N LEU A 22 -1.72 13.39 1.21
CA LEU A 22 -2.78 13.42 0.20
C LEU A 22 -3.78 12.28 0.38
N GLY A 23 -3.31 11.10 0.80
CA GLY A 23 -4.19 9.99 1.11
C GLY A 23 -5.19 10.35 2.21
N ARG A 24 -4.72 11.01 3.28
CA ARG A 24 -5.60 11.52 4.33
C ARG A 24 -6.51 12.65 3.84
N ALA A 25 -6.00 13.59 3.06
CA ALA A 25 -6.80 14.69 2.51
C ALA A 25 -7.96 14.16 1.64
N ILE A 26 -7.66 13.29 0.67
CA ILE A 26 -8.66 12.64 -0.19
C ILE A 26 -9.65 11.83 0.65
N GLY A 27 -9.16 11.15 1.69
CA GLY A 27 -10.00 10.41 2.65
C GLY A 27 -11.06 11.29 3.34
N THR A 28 -10.72 12.53 3.66
CA THR A 28 -11.64 13.48 4.34
C THR A 28 -12.50 14.33 3.41
N LEU A 29 -12.08 14.52 2.15
CA LEU A 29 -12.81 15.32 1.18
C LEU A 29 -14.10 14.62 0.75
N ASP A 30 -15.16 15.37 0.42
CA ASP A 30 -16.33 14.78 -0.23
C ASP A 30 -16.06 14.63 -1.73
N THR A 31 -15.85 13.38 -2.15
CA THR A 31 -15.50 13.02 -3.53
C THR A 31 -16.61 12.25 -4.24
N ASP A 32 -17.80 12.11 -3.65
CA ASP A 32 -18.89 11.25 -4.16
C ASP A 32 -19.64 11.87 -5.35
N LYS A 33 -18.90 12.15 -6.43
CA LYS A 33 -19.41 12.68 -7.68
C LYS A 33 -19.16 11.67 -8.79
N LYS A 34 -20.24 11.20 -9.44
CA LYS A 34 -20.16 10.18 -10.52
C LYS A 34 -19.18 10.56 -11.64
N TRP A 35 -19.13 11.83 -12.03
CA TRP A 35 -18.19 12.30 -13.05
C TRP A 35 -16.73 12.21 -12.60
N LEU A 36 -16.47 12.49 -11.31
CA LEU A 36 -15.13 12.42 -10.73
C LEU A 36 -14.66 10.97 -10.66
N THR A 37 -15.54 10.05 -10.28
CA THR A 37 -15.27 8.60 -10.30
C THR A 37 -14.90 8.13 -11.71
N ALA A 38 -15.67 8.55 -12.73
CA ALA A 38 -15.38 8.21 -14.13
C ALA A 38 -14.05 8.81 -14.61
N LEU A 39 -13.76 10.06 -14.24
CA LEU A 39 -12.47 10.70 -14.55
C LEU A 39 -11.30 9.94 -13.90
N CYS A 40 -11.41 9.59 -12.61
CA CYS A 40 -10.38 8.82 -11.90
C CYS A 40 -10.18 7.43 -12.52
N ALA A 41 -11.24 6.74 -12.93
CA ALA A 41 -11.14 5.47 -13.63
C ALA A 41 -10.41 5.63 -14.97
N GLY A 42 -10.75 6.66 -15.76
CA GLY A 42 -10.08 6.97 -17.02
C GLY A 42 -8.60 7.31 -16.84
N LEU A 43 -8.27 8.16 -15.85
CA LEU A 43 -6.90 8.51 -15.50
C LEU A 43 -6.09 7.28 -15.06
N PHE A 44 -6.67 6.41 -14.24
CA PHE A 44 -6.02 5.19 -13.82
C PHE A 44 -5.72 4.25 -14.99
N ILE A 45 -6.71 3.98 -15.86
CA ILE A 45 -6.54 3.12 -17.04
C ILE A 45 -5.47 3.70 -17.97
N THR A 46 -5.54 5.02 -18.23
CA THR A 46 -4.57 5.71 -19.10
C THR A 46 -3.18 5.66 -18.50
N GLY A 47 -3.03 5.89 -17.20
CA GLY A 47 -1.75 5.85 -16.52
C GLY A 47 -1.13 4.44 -16.53
N VAL A 48 -1.91 3.40 -16.26
CA VAL A 48 -1.46 2.00 -16.38
C VAL A 48 -1.01 1.68 -17.80
N TRP A 49 -1.76 2.15 -18.81
CA TRP A 49 -1.39 1.95 -20.22
C TRP A 49 -0.08 2.66 -20.57
N VAL A 50 0.10 3.92 -20.15
CA VAL A 50 1.34 4.69 -20.37
C VAL A 50 2.52 4.02 -19.70
N ILE A 51 2.39 3.63 -18.42
CA ILE A 51 3.46 2.96 -17.67
C ILE A 51 3.83 1.65 -18.36
N SER A 52 2.85 0.81 -18.68
CA SER A 52 3.07 -0.48 -19.35
C SER A 52 3.78 -0.32 -20.70
N ARG A 53 3.35 0.64 -21.52
CA ARG A 53 3.95 0.89 -22.84
C ARG A 53 5.34 1.52 -22.73
N GLY A 54 5.54 2.44 -21.80
CA GLY A 54 6.84 3.05 -21.51
C GLY A 54 7.86 2.02 -21.05
N THR A 55 7.50 1.17 -20.09
CA THR A 55 8.35 0.07 -19.63
C THR A 55 8.65 -0.92 -20.76
N LEU A 56 7.66 -1.29 -21.58
CA LEU A 56 7.89 -2.19 -22.72
C LEU A 56 8.80 -1.56 -23.79
N HIS A 57 8.68 -0.26 -24.02
CA HIS A 57 9.54 0.46 -24.95
C HIS A 57 10.99 0.48 -24.46
N GLU A 58 11.23 0.82 -23.20
CA GLU A 58 12.56 0.78 -22.59
C GLU A 58 13.15 -0.63 -22.60
N LEU A 59 12.35 -1.66 -22.27
CA LEU A 59 12.80 -3.05 -22.29
C LEU A 59 13.26 -3.49 -23.69
N ARG A 60 12.55 -3.06 -24.74
CA ARG A 60 12.90 -3.38 -26.14
C ARG A 60 14.09 -2.57 -26.65
N TRP A 61 14.24 -1.34 -26.18
CA TRP A 61 15.30 -0.43 -26.64
C TRP A 61 16.64 -0.70 -25.95
N ARG A 62 16.62 -0.90 -24.63
CA ARG A 62 17.82 -1.14 -23.82
C ARG A 62 18.18 -2.62 -23.70
N GLY A 63 17.23 -3.52 -23.97
CA GLY A 63 17.38 -4.95 -23.72
C GLY A 63 17.36 -5.32 -22.24
N ASP A 64 17.09 -4.35 -21.36
CA ASP A 64 17.08 -4.49 -19.90
C ASP A 64 15.94 -3.68 -19.28
N PHE A 65 15.49 -4.09 -18.10
CA PHE A 65 14.36 -3.49 -17.40
C PHE A 65 14.78 -2.19 -16.72
N GLY A 66 14.53 -1.06 -17.38
CA GLY A 66 14.72 0.26 -16.80
C GLY A 66 13.54 0.68 -15.92
N ASP A 67 13.78 1.00 -14.65
CA ASP A 67 12.76 1.43 -13.69
C ASP A 67 12.16 2.83 -13.98
N THR A 68 12.59 3.50 -15.05
CA THR A 68 12.28 4.90 -15.35
C THR A 68 10.78 5.19 -15.41
N TRP A 69 9.99 4.25 -15.93
CA TRP A 69 8.53 4.37 -16.06
C TRP A 69 7.75 3.75 -14.91
N TYR A 70 8.37 2.84 -14.16
CA TYR A 70 7.74 2.10 -13.05
C TYR A 70 8.21 2.60 -11.67
N LEU A 71 9.02 3.67 -11.63
CA LEU A 71 9.54 4.20 -10.39
C LEU A 71 8.38 4.61 -9.46
N TYR A 72 8.42 4.13 -8.23
CA TYR A 72 7.38 4.40 -7.22
C TYR A 72 7.20 5.91 -6.96
N CYS A 73 8.29 6.65 -7.10
CA CYS A 73 8.37 8.11 -7.00
C CYS A 73 8.18 8.81 -8.34
N GLY A 74 7.73 8.09 -9.36
CA GLY A 74 7.43 8.64 -10.68
C GLY A 74 6.08 9.36 -10.69
N PRO A 75 5.95 10.46 -11.46
CA PRO A 75 4.72 11.24 -11.52
C PRO A 75 3.52 10.43 -12.07
N ALA A 76 3.77 9.49 -12.98
CA ALA A 76 2.72 8.63 -13.53
C ALA A 76 2.16 7.66 -12.48
N VAL A 77 3.03 6.99 -11.72
CA VAL A 77 2.65 6.07 -10.63
C VAL A 77 1.91 6.83 -9.54
N PHE A 78 2.38 8.03 -9.20
CA PHE A 78 1.76 8.91 -8.22
C PHE A 78 0.33 9.30 -8.62
N VAL A 79 0.11 9.74 -9.86
CA VAL A 79 -1.24 10.07 -10.36
C VAL A 79 -2.13 8.83 -10.36
N CYS A 80 -1.61 7.66 -10.74
CA CYS A 80 -2.37 6.41 -10.68
C CYS A 80 -2.80 6.07 -9.26
N ALA A 81 -1.92 6.23 -8.27
CA ALA A 81 -2.23 5.94 -6.87
C ALA A 81 -3.34 6.84 -6.33
N LEU A 82 -3.30 8.15 -6.62
CA LEU A 82 -4.35 9.09 -6.20
C LEU A 82 -5.68 8.81 -6.90
N ALA A 83 -5.64 8.51 -8.20
CA ALA A 83 -6.82 8.16 -8.99
C ALA A 83 -7.47 6.87 -8.48
N LEU A 84 -6.67 5.84 -8.22
CA LEU A 84 -7.14 4.56 -7.69
C LEU A 84 -7.72 4.73 -6.28
N LEU A 85 -7.05 5.47 -5.39
CA LEU A 85 -7.54 5.73 -4.04
C LEU A 85 -8.91 6.42 -4.08
N THR A 86 -9.06 7.43 -4.93
CA THR A 86 -10.33 8.16 -5.09
C THR A 86 -11.42 7.26 -5.67
N LEU A 87 -11.09 6.43 -6.66
CA LEU A 87 -12.00 5.44 -7.24
C LEU A 87 -12.48 4.45 -6.18
N VAL A 88 -11.56 3.81 -5.47
CA VAL A 88 -11.84 2.84 -4.40
C VAL A 88 -12.70 3.46 -3.32
N LYS A 89 -12.36 4.67 -2.87
CA LYS A 89 -13.15 5.42 -1.89
C LYS A 89 -14.58 5.64 -2.37
N ASN A 90 -14.76 6.13 -3.60
CA ASN A 90 -16.10 6.41 -4.14
C ASN A 90 -16.92 5.13 -4.38
N THR A 91 -16.28 3.99 -4.65
CA THR A 91 -16.98 2.72 -4.90
C THR A 91 -17.25 1.89 -3.64
N LEU A 92 -16.34 1.89 -2.66
CA LEU A 92 -16.41 1.03 -1.48
C LEU A 92 -17.00 1.75 -0.26
N ASN A 93 -16.94 3.08 -0.19
CA ASN A 93 -17.48 3.84 0.96
C ASN A 93 -19.01 3.84 1.00
N THR A 94 -19.68 3.43 -0.08
CA THR A 94 -21.15 3.33 -0.15
C THR A 94 -21.70 2.18 0.73
N ARG A 95 -20.91 1.13 0.98
CA ARG A 95 -21.24 0.02 1.89
C ARG A 95 -20.00 -0.46 2.62
N GLN A 96 -19.85 -0.06 3.88
CA GLN A 96 -18.78 -0.59 4.74
C GLN A 96 -18.97 -2.09 4.96
N LEU A 97 -18.12 -2.90 4.34
CA LEU A 97 -18.11 -4.34 4.58
C LEU A 97 -17.60 -4.60 6.01
N PRO A 98 -18.31 -5.41 6.82
CA PRO A 98 -17.99 -5.60 8.24
C PRO A 98 -16.57 -6.16 8.45
N PHE A 99 -16.07 -6.96 7.50
CA PHE A 99 -14.72 -7.49 7.52
C PHE A 99 -13.64 -6.41 7.33
N ILE A 100 -13.84 -5.48 6.38
CA ILE A 100 -12.90 -4.35 6.16
C ILE A 100 -12.90 -3.44 7.39
N ALA A 101 -14.06 -3.21 7.99
CA ALA A 101 -14.17 -2.40 9.21
C ALA A 101 -13.44 -3.04 10.40
N LEU A 102 -13.39 -4.37 10.50
CA LEU A 102 -12.64 -5.09 11.53
C LEU A 102 -11.13 -4.91 11.38
N ILE A 103 -10.62 -5.04 10.15
CA ILE A 103 -9.21 -4.83 9.81
C ILE A 103 -8.82 -3.37 10.06
N ALA A 104 -9.65 -2.42 9.60
CA ALA A 104 -9.38 -0.99 9.75
C ALA A 104 -9.21 -0.55 11.21
N ARG A 105 -10.02 -1.11 12.13
CA ARG A 105 -9.92 -0.84 13.58
C ARG A 105 -8.61 -1.32 14.20
N HIS A 106 -7.98 -2.34 13.63
CA HIS A 106 -6.72 -2.91 14.10
C HIS A 106 -5.54 -2.49 13.21
N SER A 107 -5.74 -1.56 12.28
CA SER A 107 -4.76 -1.24 11.24
C SER A 107 -3.41 -0.79 11.81
N LEU A 108 -3.39 -0.02 12.90
CA LEU A 108 -2.13 0.39 13.53
C LEU A 108 -1.38 -0.79 14.15
N GLY A 109 -2.08 -1.66 14.88
CA GLY A 109 -1.50 -2.88 15.42
C GLY A 109 -1.03 -3.84 14.32
N ILE A 110 -1.81 -3.96 13.23
CA ILE A 110 -1.42 -4.76 12.07
C ILE A 110 -0.14 -4.22 11.44
N TYR A 111 -0.03 -2.89 11.28
CA TYR A 111 1.17 -2.25 10.78
C TYR A 111 2.40 -2.49 11.68
N GLY A 112 2.24 -2.52 13.00
CA GLY A 112 3.34 -2.85 13.91
C GLY A 112 3.77 -4.31 13.83
N PHE A 113 2.82 -5.25 13.85
CA PHE A 113 3.11 -6.68 13.95
C PHE A 113 3.49 -7.36 12.63
N HIS A 114 3.06 -6.84 11.48
CA HIS A 114 3.28 -7.53 10.20
C HIS A 114 4.77 -7.73 9.89
N ALA A 115 5.62 -6.74 10.18
CA ALA A 115 7.05 -6.83 9.92
C ALA A 115 7.71 -7.94 10.75
N LEU A 116 7.30 -8.10 12.01
CA LEU A 116 7.79 -9.16 12.90
C LEU A 116 7.36 -10.54 12.41
N ILE A 117 6.10 -10.68 11.97
CA ILE A 117 5.58 -11.96 11.47
C ILE A 117 6.24 -12.34 10.14
N ILE A 118 6.40 -11.39 9.22
CA ILE A 118 7.12 -11.63 7.96
C ILE A 118 8.56 -12.03 8.27
N HIS A 119 9.24 -11.35 9.17
CA HIS A 119 10.60 -11.70 9.56
C HIS A 119 10.68 -13.12 10.14
N ALA A 120 9.76 -13.49 11.03
CA ALA A 120 9.69 -14.84 11.60
C ALA A 120 9.38 -15.93 10.55
N LEU A 121 8.45 -15.65 9.62
CA LEU A 121 8.13 -16.55 8.50
C LEU A 121 9.34 -16.78 7.59
N ARG A 122 10.08 -15.71 7.26
CA ARG A 122 11.30 -15.81 6.45
C ARG A 122 12.42 -16.54 7.20
N ALA A 123 12.61 -16.24 8.48
CA ALA A 123 13.64 -16.89 9.30
C ALA A 123 13.38 -18.39 9.54
N SER A 124 12.11 -18.81 9.53
CA SER A 124 11.71 -20.22 9.70
C SER A 124 11.73 -21.05 8.41
N GLY A 125 12.03 -20.44 7.26
CA GLY A 125 12.14 -21.14 5.98
C GLY A 125 10.80 -21.61 5.41
N LEU A 126 9.67 -21.04 5.87
CA LEU A 126 8.31 -21.37 5.39
C LEU A 126 7.97 -20.68 4.06
N GLU A 127 8.96 -20.52 3.19
CA GLU A 127 8.81 -19.90 1.87
C GLU A 127 8.50 -20.97 0.81
N LEU A 128 7.46 -20.72 0.02
CA LEU A 128 7.04 -21.57 -1.10
C LEU A 128 7.78 -21.11 -2.37
N THR A 129 9.10 -21.21 -2.39
CA THR A 129 9.96 -20.70 -3.49
C THR A 129 9.59 -21.27 -4.85
N ARG A 130 9.01 -22.49 -4.87
CA ARG A 130 8.59 -23.19 -6.09
C ARG A 130 7.31 -22.60 -6.72
N TRP A 131 6.50 -21.85 -5.97
CA TRP A 131 5.22 -21.29 -6.41
C TRP A 131 5.09 -19.81 -5.98
N PRO A 132 5.70 -18.86 -6.71
CA PRO A 132 5.80 -17.46 -6.28
C PRO A 132 4.45 -16.79 -5.99
N MET A 133 3.41 -17.08 -6.77
CA MET A 133 2.07 -16.54 -6.54
C MET A 133 1.44 -17.08 -5.25
N LEU A 134 1.66 -18.37 -4.97
CA LEU A 134 1.16 -19.02 -3.77
C LEU A 134 1.93 -18.53 -2.54
N ASP A 135 3.24 -18.32 -2.68
CA ASP A 135 4.08 -17.74 -1.64
C ASP A 135 3.61 -16.34 -1.23
N ILE A 136 3.31 -15.47 -2.21
CA ILE A 136 2.74 -14.14 -1.95
C ILE A 136 1.41 -14.27 -1.20
N ALA A 137 0.50 -15.12 -1.67
CA ALA A 137 -0.80 -15.31 -1.03
C ALA A 137 -0.66 -15.87 0.39
N TRP A 138 0.28 -16.79 0.61
CA TRP A 138 0.57 -17.41 1.89
C TRP A 138 1.16 -16.42 2.89
N ILE A 139 2.26 -15.75 2.54
CA ILE A 139 2.94 -14.78 3.43
C ILE A 139 1.99 -13.63 3.77
N PHE A 140 1.26 -13.10 2.77
CA PHE A 140 0.29 -12.05 3.01
C PHE A 140 -0.80 -12.50 3.98
N SER A 141 -1.38 -13.69 3.77
CA SER A 141 -2.45 -14.20 4.63
C SER A 141 -1.96 -14.47 6.05
N ALA A 142 -0.79 -15.09 6.20
CA ALA A 142 -0.19 -15.38 7.49
C ALA A 142 0.16 -14.10 8.25
N ALA A 143 0.75 -13.11 7.57
CA ALA A 143 1.05 -11.80 8.16
C ALA A 143 -0.23 -11.06 8.56
N LEU A 144 -1.23 -10.98 7.68
CA LEU A 144 -2.48 -10.28 7.96
C LEU A 144 -3.24 -10.91 9.12
N LEU A 145 -3.47 -12.22 9.09
CA LEU A 145 -4.22 -12.94 10.12
C LEU A 145 -3.48 -12.96 11.46
N GLY A 146 -2.17 -13.23 11.44
CA GLY A 146 -1.35 -13.21 12.65
C GLY A 146 -1.33 -11.83 13.30
N SER A 147 -1.18 -10.78 12.48
CA SER A 147 -1.12 -9.40 12.97
C SER A 147 -2.48 -8.93 13.48
N LEU A 148 -3.57 -9.33 12.82
CA LEU A 148 -4.93 -9.05 13.27
C LEU A 148 -5.21 -9.74 14.61
N ALA A 149 -4.85 -11.02 14.75
CA ALA A 149 -5.05 -11.78 15.98
C ALA A 149 -4.24 -11.21 17.15
N LEU A 150 -2.97 -10.86 16.93
CA LEU A 150 -2.12 -10.20 17.93
C LEU A 150 -2.68 -8.84 18.31
N SER A 151 -3.10 -8.03 17.33
CA SER A 151 -3.69 -6.72 17.60
C SER A 151 -4.98 -6.83 18.42
N MET A 152 -5.83 -7.82 18.14
CA MET A 152 -7.04 -8.09 18.93
C MET A 152 -6.71 -8.55 20.36
N LEU A 153 -5.69 -9.41 20.52
CA LEU A 153 -5.25 -9.88 21.83
C LEU A 153 -4.72 -8.73 22.69
N VAL A 154 -3.90 -7.86 22.10
CA VAL A 154 -3.38 -6.66 22.77
C VAL A 154 -4.52 -5.74 23.16
N GLN A 155 -5.50 -5.49 22.28
CA GLN A 155 -6.64 -4.64 22.61
C GLN A 155 -7.55 -5.25 23.68
N ARG A 156 -7.62 -6.59 23.78
CA ARG A 156 -8.35 -7.29 24.84
C ARG A 156 -7.65 -7.18 26.19
N ILE A 157 -6.32 -7.08 26.21
CA ILE A 157 -5.51 -6.90 27.43
C ILE A 157 -5.45 -5.41 27.82
N ASP A 158 -5.33 -4.50 26.84
CA ASP A 158 -5.36 -3.05 27.02
C ASP A 158 -6.81 -2.53 27.12
N SER A 159 -7.47 -2.89 28.22
CA SER A 159 -8.79 -2.38 28.59
C SER A 159 -8.84 -0.85 28.82
N ARG A 160 -7.70 -0.16 28.84
CA ARG A 160 -7.58 1.28 29.10
C ARG A 160 -7.32 2.13 27.85
N ARG A 161 -7.26 1.52 26.64
CA ARG A 161 -7.08 2.21 25.34
C ARG A 161 -5.89 3.16 25.31
N LEU A 162 -4.75 2.76 25.89
CA LEU A 162 -3.53 3.56 25.84
C LEU A 162 -2.85 3.48 24.46
N VAL A 163 -3.18 2.45 23.67
CA VAL A 163 -2.71 2.28 22.30
C VAL A 163 -3.94 2.26 21.36
N SER A 164 -4.12 3.34 20.59
CA SER A 164 -5.15 3.48 19.55
C SER A 164 -4.60 3.15 18.18
#